data_AF-A0A094HRN8-F1
#
_entry.id   AF-A0A094HRN8-F1
#
_cell.length_a   1.000
_cell.length_b   1.000
_cell.length_c   1.000
_cell.angle_alpha   90.00
_cell.angle_beta   90.00
_cell.angle_gamma   90.00
#
_symmetry.space_group_name_H-M   'P 1'
#
loop_
_entity.id
_entity.type
_entity.pdbx_description
1 polymer ?
#
loop_
_entity_poly.entity_id
_entity_poly.type
_entity_poly.pdbx_seq_one_letter_code
_entity_poly.pdbx_strand_id
1 'polypeptide(L)'
;MKFSVITLACLASFAATAYSHPGTNVLEQRDDETFRSSLETAWRDLQHVRLVVEIYDGGPYDLPEAVETAMKHLSNDRDSVRASSALSEAGAANLKVVFEDLESESFDILNDFSINKRTIEKSSKCRVTHNSAALLHFFSDELVSAIVNNTDPKAKDLIKGYAEDYLEDLKLFKIESSKEKCVDEHGLP
;
A
#
# COMPACT_ATOMS: atom_id res chain seq x y z
N MET A 1 -13.54 -6.43 -56.29
CA MET A 1 -12.69 -7.32 -55.49
C MET A 1 -13.51 -7.79 -54.30
N LYS A 2 -13.72 -9.11 -54.19
CA LYS A 2 -14.53 -9.74 -53.14
C LYS A 2 -13.62 -10.01 -51.94
N PHE A 3 -13.92 -9.42 -50.80
CA PHE A 3 -13.24 -9.76 -49.54
C PHE A 3 -14.11 -10.73 -48.75
N SER A 4 -13.52 -11.87 -48.43
CA SER A 4 -14.15 -13.01 -47.77
C SER A 4 -14.56 -12.69 -46.34
N VAL A 5 -15.78 -13.10 -46.03
CA VAL A 5 -16.32 -13.25 -44.68
C VAL A 5 -15.58 -14.41 -43.99
N ILE A 6 -14.88 -14.13 -42.89
CA ILE A 6 -14.43 -15.16 -41.97
C ILE A 6 -15.44 -15.20 -40.82
N THR A 7 -16.33 -16.19 -40.89
CA THR A 7 -17.10 -16.69 -39.74
C THR A 7 -16.14 -17.40 -38.79
N LEU A 8 -16.12 -17.01 -37.51
CA LEU A 8 -15.58 -17.86 -36.45
C LEU A 8 -16.46 -17.82 -35.19
N ALA A 9 -17.21 -18.91 -35.05
CA ALA A 9 -17.74 -19.58 -33.87
C ALA A 9 -18.11 -18.77 -32.61
N CYS A 10 -19.42 -18.80 -32.30
CA CYS A 10 -19.92 -18.80 -30.94
C CYS A 10 -19.27 -19.94 -30.13
N LEU A 11 -18.67 -19.62 -28.99
CA LEU A 11 -18.61 -20.53 -27.85
C LEU A 11 -19.43 -19.89 -26.73
N ALA A 12 -20.71 -20.26 -26.72
CA ALA A 12 -21.56 -20.14 -25.56
C ALA A 12 -21.05 -21.05 -24.44
N SER A 13 -21.45 -20.68 -23.22
CA SER A 13 -21.52 -21.53 -22.02
C SER A 13 -20.22 -21.63 -21.20
N PHE A 14 -19.98 -20.63 -20.36
CA PHE A 14 -19.65 -20.97 -18.98
C PHE A 14 -20.97 -21.28 -18.26
N ALA A 15 -21.16 -22.57 -18.00
CA ALA A 15 -22.29 -23.08 -17.26
C ALA A 15 -22.36 -22.39 -15.89
N ALA A 16 -23.53 -21.82 -15.62
CA ALA A 16 -24.00 -21.62 -14.27
C ALA A 16 -24.12 -22.99 -13.60
N THR A 17 -23.18 -23.37 -12.76
CA THR A 17 -23.42 -24.37 -11.71
C THR A 17 -23.93 -23.65 -10.49
N ALA A 18 -25.25 -23.61 -10.39
CA ALA A 18 -25.96 -23.15 -9.21
C ALA A 18 -25.78 -24.12 -8.03
N TYR A 19 -25.65 -23.51 -6.85
CA TYR A 19 -26.16 -23.98 -5.56
C TYR A 19 -25.51 -25.22 -4.92
N SER A 20 -24.59 -24.93 -3.99
CA SER A 20 -24.59 -25.61 -2.69
C SER A 20 -24.44 -24.58 -1.57
N HIS A 21 -25.58 -24.31 -0.92
CA HIS A 21 -25.81 -23.65 0.37
C HIS A 21 -26.06 -22.12 0.36
N PRO A 22 -27.33 -21.67 0.55
CA PRO A 22 -27.60 -20.30 0.92
C PRO A 22 -27.35 -20.15 2.42
N GLY A 23 -26.35 -19.37 2.82
CA GLY A 23 -26.33 -18.83 4.20
C GLY A 23 -24.97 -18.49 4.81
N THR A 24 -23.85 -19.07 4.37
CA THR A 24 -22.56 -18.87 5.07
C THR A 24 -21.46 -18.26 4.20
N ASN A 25 -21.32 -18.69 2.94
CA ASN A 25 -20.17 -18.26 2.12
C ASN A 25 -20.27 -16.83 1.57
N VAL A 26 -21.47 -16.26 1.49
CA VAL A 26 -21.68 -14.88 0.98
C VAL A 26 -21.27 -13.84 2.02
N LEU A 27 -21.27 -14.19 3.31
CA LEU A 27 -20.79 -13.29 4.37
C LEU A 27 -19.26 -13.36 4.48
N GLU A 28 -18.68 -14.56 4.49
CA GLU A 28 -17.21 -14.73 4.53
C GLU A 28 -16.50 -14.09 3.33
N GLN A 29 -17.07 -14.13 2.11
CA GLN A 29 -16.50 -13.44 0.95
C GLN A 29 -16.57 -11.91 1.02
N ARG A 30 -17.56 -11.36 1.72
CA ARG A 30 -17.86 -9.92 1.70
C ARG A 30 -16.96 -9.14 2.64
N ASP A 31 -16.51 -9.77 3.70
CA ASP A 31 -15.69 -9.10 4.71
C ASP A 31 -14.20 -9.07 4.32
N ASP A 32 -13.68 -10.12 3.68
CA ASP A 32 -12.33 -10.16 3.08
C ASP A 32 -12.09 -9.04 2.05
N GLU A 33 -13.15 -8.58 1.37
CA GLU A 33 -13.10 -7.50 0.38
C GLU A 33 -12.72 -6.14 1.01
N THR A 34 -13.14 -5.88 2.25
CA THR A 34 -12.80 -4.63 2.96
C THR A 34 -11.30 -4.56 3.24
N PHE A 35 -10.72 -5.66 3.72
CA PHE A 35 -9.27 -5.74 3.98
C PHE A 35 -8.46 -5.63 2.69
N ARG A 36 -8.87 -6.36 1.64
CA ARG A 36 -8.20 -6.31 0.32
C ARG A 36 -8.26 -4.92 -0.28
N SER A 37 -9.44 -4.31 -0.37
CA SER A 37 -9.60 -2.98 -0.98
C SER A 37 -8.85 -1.89 -0.21
N SER A 38 -8.77 -2.00 1.11
CA SER A 38 -7.94 -1.12 1.95
C SER A 38 -6.46 -1.22 1.60
N LEU A 39 -5.93 -2.44 1.48
CA LEU A 39 -4.53 -2.66 1.12
C LEU A 39 -4.24 -2.24 -0.34
N GLU A 40 -5.16 -2.47 -1.27
CA GLU A 40 -5.03 -2.01 -2.66
C GLU A 40 -5.06 -0.47 -2.77
N THR A 41 -5.80 0.21 -1.90
CA THR A 41 -5.77 1.67 -1.82
C THR A 41 -4.42 2.14 -1.29
N ALA A 42 -3.93 1.55 -0.20
CA ALA A 42 -2.59 1.82 0.32
C ALA A 42 -1.52 1.62 -0.76
N TRP A 43 -1.61 0.54 -1.55
CA TRP A 43 -0.67 0.27 -2.64
C TRP A 43 -0.68 1.37 -3.71
N ARG A 44 -1.87 1.82 -4.16
CA ARG A 44 -1.99 2.94 -5.10
C ARG A 44 -1.43 4.25 -4.53
N ASP A 45 -1.63 4.49 -3.24
CA ASP A 45 -1.08 5.66 -2.57
C ASP A 45 0.46 5.60 -2.50
N LEU A 46 1.04 4.43 -2.25
CA LEU A 46 2.50 4.24 -2.31
C LEU A 46 3.05 4.46 -3.71
N GLN A 47 2.36 4.00 -4.76
CA GLN A 47 2.77 4.29 -6.15
C GLN A 47 2.82 5.79 -6.43
N HIS A 48 1.87 6.55 -5.90
CA HIS A 48 1.88 8.00 -6.04
C HIS A 48 3.04 8.63 -5.24
N VAL A 49 3.24 8.19 -3.99
CA VAL A 49 4.38 8.65 -3.16
C VAL A 49 5.72 8.33 -3.84
N ARG A 50 5.87 7.13 -4.39
CA ARG A 50 7.06 6.72 -5.14
C ARG A 50 7.29 7.66 -6.32
N LEU A 51 6.27 7.86 -7.16
CA LEU A 51 6.40 8.69 -8.35
C LEU A 51 6.90 10.10 -8.01
N VAL A 52 6.36 10.73 -6.97
CA VAL A 52 6.82 12.08 -6.56
C VAL A 52 8.24 12.11 -6.00
N VAL A 53 8.71 11.00 -5.40
CA VAL A 53 10.11 10.86 -4.97
C VAL A 53 11.01 10.61 -6.17
N GLU A 54 10.64 9.72 -7.08
CA GLU A 54 11.39 9.31 -8.27
C GLU A 54 11.69 10.49 -9.21
N ILE A 55 10.66 11.27 -9.54
CA ILE A 55 10.76 12.35 -10.55
C ILE A 55 11.37 13.63 -10.00
N TYR A 56 11.69 13.70 -8.70
CA TYR A 56 12.14 14.93 -8.07
C TYR A 56 13.53 15.35 -8.56
N ASP A 57 13.58 16.49 -9.24
CA ASP A 57 14.79 17.05 -9.86
C ASP A 57 15.29 18.36 -9.20
N GLY A 58 14.66 18.78 -8.10
CA GLY A 58 14.92 20.06 -7.43
C GLY A 58 13.84 21.13 -7.67
N GLY A 59 12.81 20.82 -8.45
CA GLY A 59 11.64 21.66 -8.68
C GLY A 59 10.61 21.68 -7.53
N PRO A 60 9.30 21.78 -7.84
CA PRO A 60 8.24 21.60 -6.86
C PRO A 60 8.39 20.28 -6.09
N TYR A 61 8.07 20.32 -4.79
CA TYR A 61 8.24 19.17 -3.90
C TYR A 61 6.89 18.72 -3.34
N ASP A 62 6.24 17.83 -4.08
CA ASP A 62 4.84 17.45 -3.85
C ASP A 62 4.68 16.25 -2.91
N LEU A 63 5.79 15.72 -2.37
CA LEU A 63 5.78 14.62 -1.40
C LEU A 63 4.84 14.86 -0.20
N PRO A 64 4.77 16.05 0.42
CA PRO A 64 3.84 16.29 1.52
C PRO A 64 2.37 16.09 1.14
N GLU A 65 1.98 16.51 -0.06
CA GLU A 65 0.60 16.38 -0.55
C GLU A 65 0.24 14.93 -0.87
N ALA A 66 1.16 14.20 -1.51
CA ALA A 66 1.00 12.78 -1.77
C ALA A 66 0.83 11.99 -0.45
N VAL A 67 1.67 12.27 0.55
CA VAL A 67 1.58 11.63 1.87
C VAL A 67 0.34 12.07 2.65
N GLU A 68 -0.11 13.33 2.54
CA GLU A 68 -1.35 13.76 3.18
C GLU A 68 -2.57 13.01 2.61
N THR A 69 -2.57 12.76 1.29
CA THR A 69 -3.60 11.95 0.63
C THR A 69 -3.56 10.51 1.15
N ALA A 70 -2.37 9.88 1.16
CA ALA A 70 -2.18 8.54 1.70
C ALA A 70 -2.65 8.43 3.16
N MET A 71 -2.28 9.39 4.01
CA MET A 71 -2.70 9.45 5.41
C MET A 71 -4.24 9.45 5.56
N LYS A 72 -4.95 10.22 4.73
CA LYS A 72 -6.42 10.28 4.79
C LYS A 72 -7.04 8.94 4.42
N HIS A 73 -6.57 8.30 3.34
CA HIS A 73 -7.05 6.99 2.93
C HIS A 73 -6.73 5.92 3.98
N LEU A 74 -5.47 5.83 4.43
CA LEU A 74 -5.03 4.88 5.47
C LEU A 74 -5.85 5.02 6.76
N SER A 75 -6.17 6.25 7.20
CA SER A 75 -7.02 6.46 8.36
C SER A 75 -8.47 6.00 8.14
N ASN A 76 -9.04 6.29 6.98
CA ASN A 76 -10.42 5.88 6.65
C ASN A 76 -10.52 4.35 6.50
N ASP A 77 -9.52 3.74 5.88
CA ASP A 77 -9.42 2.30 5.67
C ASP A 77 -9.21 1.56 6.99
N ARG A 78 -8.35 2.09 7.88
CA ARG A 78 -8.20 1.60 9.25
C ARG A 78 -9.53 1.56 9.99
N ASP A 79 -10.32 2.63 9.89
CA ASP A 79 -11.60 2.71 10.59
C ASP A 79 -12.65 1.78 9.95
N SER A 80 -12.60 1.59 8.63
CA SER A 80 -13.43 0.62 7.91
C SER A 80 -13.09 -0.83 8.28
N VAL A 81 -11.80 -1.16 8.33
CA VAL A 81 -11.29 -2.46 8.82
C VAL A 81 -11.71 -2.71 10.26
N ARG A 82 -11.70 -1.71 11.15
CA ARG A 82 -12.15 -1.88 12.54
C ARG A 82 -13.66 -2.13 12.65
N ALA A 83 -14.44 -1.63 11.69
CA ALA A 83 -15.89 -1.77 11.65
C ALA A 83 -16.36 -3.05 10.94
N SER A 84 -15.49 -3.74 10.19
CA SER A 84 -15.82 -4.99 9.50
C SER A 84 -15.86 -6.19 10.45
N SER A 85 -16.40 -7.31 9.99
CA SER A 85 -16.18 -8.57 10.71
C SER A 85 -14.69 -8.95 10.70
N ALA A 86 -14.31 -9.86 11.60
CA ALA A 86 -12.96 -10.38 11.64
C ALA A 86 -12.60 -11.11 10.34
N LEU A 87 -11.36 -10.90 9.87
CA LEU A 87 -10.77 -11.58 8.72
C LEU A 87 -10.56 -13.06 9.05
N SER A 88 -11.03 -13.94 8.17
CA SER A 88 -10.88 -15.38 8.31
C SER A 88 -9.44 -15.86 8.05
N GLU A 89 -9.09 -17.08 8.45
CA GLU A 89 -7.78 -17.67 8.11
C GLU A 89 -7.55 -17.75 6.58
N ALA A 90 -8.60 -18.14 5.84
CA ALA A 90 -8.56 -18.23 4.38
C ALA A 90 -8.43 -16.83 3.74
N GLY A 91 -9.17 -15.85 4.26
CA GLY A 91 -9.07 -14.45 3.85
C GLY A 91 -7.68 -13.88 4.04
N ALA A 92 -7.08 -14.13 5.21
CA ALA A 92 -5.72 -13.71 5.53
C ALA A 92 -4.68 -14.29 4.55
N ALA A 93 -4.78 -15.57 4.22
CA ALA A 93 -3.90 -16.20 3.22
C ALA A 93 -4.02 -15.54 1.84
N ASN A 94 -5.21 -15.07 1.47
CA ASN A 94 -5.45 -14.40 0.19
C ASN A 94 -4.89 -12.97 0.12
N LEU A 95 -4.47 -12.38 1.24
CA LEU A 95 -3.87 -11.03 1.26
C LEU A 95 -2.38 -11.01 0.95
N LYS A 96 -1.71 -12.19 0.89
CA LYS A 96 -0.26 -12.29 0.70
C LYS A 96 0.25 -11.47 -0.48
N VAL A 97 -0.36 -11.64 -1.65
CA VAL A 97 0.07 -10.97 -2.89
C VAL A 97 -0.02 -9.44 -2.76
N VAL A 98 -1.06 -8.93 -2.08
CA VAL A 98 -1.21 -7.49 -1.91
C VAL A 98 -0.14 -6.93 -0.95
N PHE A 99 0.28 -7.72 0.04
CA PHE A 99 1.41 -7.34 0.90
C PHE A 99 2.76 -7.39 0.16
N GLU A 100 2.98 -8.37 -0.72
CA GLU A 100 4.15 -8.41 -1.60
C GLU A 100 4.20 -7.19 -2.54
N ASP A 101 3.05 -6.74 -3.06
CA ASP A 101 2.97 -5.53 -3.87
C ASP A 101 3.28 -4.27 -3.02
N LEU A 102 2.81 -4.21 -1.77
CA LEU A 102 3.13 -3.12 -0.83
C LEU A 102 4.62 -3.08 -0.49
N GLU A 103 5.23 -4.24 -0.23
CA GLU A 103 6.68 -4.38 0.00
C GLU A 103 7.47 -3.85 -1.20
N SER A 104 7.10 -4.26 -2.42
CA SER A 104 7.79 -3.78 -3.62
C SER A 104 7.73 -2.26 -3.76
N GLU A 105 6.59 -1.63 -3.50
CA GLU A 105 6.47 -0.17 -3.61
C GLU A 105 7.19 0.56 -2.46
N SER A 106 7.18 0.03 -1.23
CA SER A 106 7.93 0.63 -0.12
C SER A 106 9.45 0.55 -0.34
N PHE A 107 9.93 -0.57 -0.87
CA PHE A 107 11.33 -0.74 -1.25
C PHE A 107 11.73 0.26 -2.34
N ASP A 108 10.90 0.42 -3.37
CA ASP A 108 11.18 1.35 -4.47
C ASP A 108 11.19 2.80 -3.97
N ILE A 109 10.30 3.21 -3.06
CA ILE A 109 10.36 4.54 -2.41
C ILE A 109 11.71 4.76 -1.71
N LEU A 110 12.18 3.78 -0.93
CA LEU A 110 13.46 3.87 -0.22
C LEU A 110 14.64 3.99 -1.20
N ASN A 111 14.62 3.22 -2.28
CA ASN A 111 15.65 3.25 -3.31
C ASN A 111 15.65 4.59 -4.08
N ASP A 112 14.47 5.07 -4.49
CA ASP A 112 14.32 6.34 -5.20
C ASP A 112 14.72 7.53 -4.31
N PHE A 113 14.39 7.48 -3.01
CA PHE A 113 14.91 8.45 -2.06
C PHE A 113 16.44 8.42 -2.01
N SER A 114 17.04 7.23 -1.96
CA SER A 114 18.49 7.08 -1.90
C SER A 114 19.19 7.66 -3.14
N ILE A 115 18.58 7.49 -4.33
CA ILE A 115 19.04 8.06 -5.60
C ILE A 115 18.94 9.59 -5.56
N ASN A 116 17.78 10.14 -5.13
CA ASN A 116 17.50 11.57 -5.16
C ASN A 116 17.95 12.34 -3.92
N LYS A 117 18.54 11.65 -2.93
CA LYS A 117 18.98 12.20 -1.65
C LYS A 117 19.79 13.48 -1.79
N ARG A 118 20.80 13.49 -2.68
CA ARG A 118 21.63 14.69 -2.89
C ARG A 118 20.83 15.88 -3.41
N THR A 119 19.85 15.64 -4.27
CA THR A 119 18.98 16.70 -4.79
C THR A 119 18.07 17.25 -3.68
N ILE A 120 17.55 16.36 -2.83
CA ILE A 120 16.76 16.70 -1.63
C ILE A 120 17.58 17.56 -0.66
N GLU A 121 18.82 17.16 -0.36
CA GLU A 121 19.76 17.89 0.52
C GLU A 121 20.06 19.29 -0.02
N LYS A 122 20.41 19.41 -1.30
CA LYS A 122 20.67 20.71 -1.96
C LYS A 122 19.46 21.63 -1.97
N SER A 123 18.27 21.05 -2.05
CA SER A 123 17.00 21.79 -2.09
C SER A 123 16.45 22.11 -0.70
N SER A 124 17.19 21.78 0.36
CA SER A 124 16.78 21.95 1.75
C SER A 124 15.42 21.28 2.07
N LYS A 125 15.26 20.02 1.63
CA LYS A 125 14.02 19.25 1.78
C LYS A 125 14.10 18.10 2.79
N CYS A 126 15.25 17.81 3.40
CA CYS A 126 15.41 16.66 4.28
C CYS A 126 14.38 16.62 5.42
N ARG A 127 14.16 17.76 6.10
CA ARG A 127 13.20 17.83 7.21
C ARG A 127 11.76 17.53 6.77
N VAL A 128 11.35 18.07 5.63
CA VAL A 128 9.99 17.83 5.12
C VAL A 128 9.84 16.38 4.63
N THR A 129 10.86 15.82 3.98
CA THR A 129 10.91 14.39 3.63
C THR A 129 10.78 13.51 4.87
N HIS A 130 11.51 13.82 5.94
CA HIS A 130 11.45 13.06 7.19
C HIS A 130 10.05 13.07 7.82
N ASN A 131 9.42 14.24 7.89
CA ASN A 131 8.07 14.36 8.44
C ASN A 131 7.06 13.56 7.61
N SER A 132 7.16 13.64 6.28
CA SER A 132 6.34 12.86 5.36
C SER A 132 6.57 11.34 5.54
N ALA A 133 7.81 10.89 5.58
CA ALA A 133 8.15 9.48 5.81
C ALA A 133 7.65 8.98 7.18
N ALA A 134 7.75 9.82 8.22
CA ALA A 134 7.25 9.49 9.55
C ALA A 134 5.73 9.32 9.58
N LEU A 135 4.98 10.21 8.92
CA LEU A 135 3.52 10.11 8.80
C LEU A 135 3.13 8.85 8.01
N LEU A 136 3.73 8.64 6.84
CA LEU A 136 3.45 7.47 6.01
C LEU A 136 3.65 6.17 6.78
N HIS A 137 4.82 5.99 7.41
CA HIS A 137 5.10 4.83 8.26
C HIS A 137 4.09 4.68 9.40
N PHE A 138 3.76 5.76 10.11
CA PHE A 138 2.82 5.71 11.24
C PHE A 138 1.42 5.24 10.81
N PHE A 139 0.85 5.82 9.75
CA PHE A 139 -0.50 5.47 9.31
C PHE A 139 -0.56 4.08 8.65
N SER A 140 0.51 3.66 7.96
CA SER A 140 0.63 2.29 7.45
C SER A 140 0.67 1.26 8.58
N ASP A 141 1.46 1.51 9.64
CA ASP A 141 1.51 0.65 10.82
C ASP A 141 0.16 0.60 11.56
N GLU A 142 -0.56 1.72 11.66
CA GLU A 142 -1.90 1.74 12.24
C GLU A 142 -2.92 0.91 11.44
N LEU A 143 -2.88 0.98 10.10
CA LEU A 143 -3.73 0.15 9.24
C LEU A 143 -3.40 -1.33 9.43
N VAL A 144 -2.11 -1.72 9.33
CA VAL A 144 -1.68 -3.12 9.53
C VAL A 144 -2.07 -3.61 10.92
N SER A 145 -1.86 -2.81 11.95
CA SER A 145 -2.27 -3.12 13.32
C SER A 145 -3.79 -3.31 13.44
N ALA A 146 -4.60 -2.52 12.73
CA ALA A 146 -6.04 -2.72 12.70
C ALA A 146 -6.42 -4.05 12.02
N ILE A 147 -5.78 -4.39 10.90
CA ILE A 147 -5.98 -5.67 10.20
C ILE A 147 -5.63 -6.84 11.12
N VAL A 148 -4.42 -6.84 11.70
CA VAL A 148 -3.96 -7.89 12.63
C VAL A 148 -4.92 -8.03 13.82
N ASN A 149 -5.38 -6.92 14.38
CA ASN A 149 -6.29 -6.96 15.53
C ASN A 149 -7.67 -7.49 15.17
N ASN A 150 -8.16 -7.18 13.95
CA ASN A 150 -9.42 -7.67 13.41
C ASN A 150 -9.25 -8.91 12.50
N THR A 151 -8.29 -9.79 12.81
CA THR A 151 -8.09 -11.08 12.15
C THR A 151 -8.33 -12.22 13.15
N ASP A 152 -8.79 -13.38 12.67
CA ASP A 152 -8.87 -14.61 13.45
C ASP A 152 -7.56 -14.83 14.23
N PRO A 153 -7.60 -15.14 15.54
CA PRO A 153 -6.41 -15.35 16.37
C PRO A 153 -5.34 -16.24 15.76
N LYS A 154 -5.72 -17.28 14.99
CA LYS A 154 -4.77 -18.22 14.37
C LYS A 154 -4.06 -17.65 13.14
N ALA A 155 -4.61 -16.61 12.52
CA ALA A 155 -4.05 -15.98 11.33
C ALA A 155 -3.34 -14.64 11.61
N LYS A 156 -3.34 -14.16 12.86
CA LYS A 156 -2.67 -12.89 13.21
C LYS A 156 -1.18 -12.88 12.89
N ASP A 157 -0.49 -13.97 13.20
CA ASP A 157 0.95 -14.06 12.94
C ASP A 157 1.26 -14.18 11.45
N LEU A 158 0.32 -14.72 10.66
CA LEU A 158 0.43 -14.74 9.19
C LEU A 158 0.41 -13.32 8.62
N ILE A 159 -0.56 -12.50 9.01
CA ILE A 159 -0.64 -11.10 8.57
C ILE A 159 0.60 -10.30 9.00
N LYS A 160 1.07 -10.48 10.24
CA LYS A 160 2.29 -9.80 10.70
C LYS A 160 3.49 -10.18 9.83
N GLY A 161 3.64 -11.46 9.51
CA GLY A 161 4.73 -11.94 8.67
C GLY A 161 4.67 -11.38 7.24
N TYR A 162 3.46 -11.18 6.68
CA TYR A 162 3.31 -10.56 5.37
C TYR A 162 3.64 -9.06 5.38
N ALA A 163 3.37 -8.37 6.48
CA ALA A 163 3.56 -6.92 6.58
C ALA A 163 4.96 -6.48 7.02
N GLU A 164 5.82 -7.42 7.43
CA GLU A 164 7.10 -7.12 8.10
C GLU A 164 8.03 -6.28 7.23
N ASP A 165 8.34 -6.76 6.02
CA ASP A 165 9.29 -6.10 5.12
C ASP A 165 8.73 -4.76 4.61
N TYR A 166 7.43 -4.73 4.26
CA TYR A 166 6.70 -3.50 3.92
C TYR A 166 6.85 -2.40 4.98
N LEU A 167 6.61 -2.71 6.25
CA LEU A 167 6.71 -1.72 7.33
C LEU A 167 8.16 -1.36 7.65
N GLU A 168 9.10 -2.31 7.55
CA GLU A 168 10.51 -2.05 7.78
C GLU A 168 11.09 -1.12 6.71
N ASP A 169 10.72 -1.26 5.43
CA ASP A 169 11.15 -0.35 4.37
C ASP A 169 10.68 1.09 4.60
N LEU A 170 9.40 1.28 4.96
CA LEU A 170 8.89 2.61 5.32
C LEU A 170 9.60 3.19 6.55
N LYS A 171 9.94 2.34 7.52
CA LYS A 171 10.70 2.74 8.70
C LYS A 171 12.13 3.13 8.34
N LEU A 172 12.78 2.41 7.43
CA LEU A 172 14.10 2.74 6.91
C LEU A 172 14.06 4.03 6.12
N PHE A 173 13.06 4.28 5.29
CA PHE A 173 12.89 5.57 4.60
C PHE A 173 12.80 6.74 5.60
N LYS A 174 12.04 6.59 6.69
CA LYS A 174 12.01 7.56 7.79
C LYS A 174 13.39 7.75 8.45
N ILE A 175 14.15 6.68 8.67
CA ILE A 175 15.48 6.75 9.28
C ILE A 175 16.49 7.43 8.33
N GLU A 176 16.50 7.07 7.06
CA GLU A 176 17.44 7.60 6.06
C GLU A 176 17.19 9.07 5.73
N SER A 177 15.95 9.54 5.92
CA SER A 177 15.58 10.96 5.81
C SER A 177 15.81 11.76 7.11
N SER A 178 16.21 11.13 8.22
CA SER A 178 16.43 11.83 9.49
C SER A 178 17.55 12.87 9.38
N LYS A 179 17.57 13.86 10.29
CA LYS A 179 18.58 14.92 10.32
C LYS A 179 20.03 14.41 10.43
N GLU A 180 20.22 13.21 10.98
CA GLU A 180 21.54 12.56 11.08
C GLU A 180 22.02 11.98 9.76
N LYS A 181 21.09 11.63 8.86
CA LYS A 181 21.38 10.93 7.61
C LYS A 181 21.13 11.77 6.36
N CYS A 182 20.20 12.70 6.38
CA CYS A 182 19.90 13.67 5.32
C CYS A 182 20.14 15.07 5.87
N VAL A 183 21.10 15.79 5.29
CA VAL A 183 21.55 17.10 5.79
C VAL A 183 21.32 18.17 4.73
N ASP A 184 20.46 19.14 5.04
CA ASP A 184 20.19 20.27 4.16
C ASP A 184 21.47 21.12 3.96
N GLU A 185 21.80 21.45 2.71
CA GLU A 185 23.07 22.13 2.35
C GLU A 185 23.23 23.51 3.00
N HIS A 186 22.12 24.17 3.34
CA HIS A 186 22.14 25.46 4.03
C HIS A 186 22.09 25.37 5.56
N GLY A 187 22.12 24.16 6.13
CA GLY A 187 22.32 23.94 7.56
C GLY A 187 21.33 24.65 8.49
N LEU A 188 20.13 24.98 8.01
CA LEU A 188 19.12 25.63 8.84
C LEU A 188 18.20 24.56 9.48
N PRO A 189 17.94 24.66 10.80
CA PRO A 189 17.05 23.74 11.53
C PRO A 189 15.56 23.85 11.11
#